data_AF-A0A1G7LTU3-F1
#
_entry.id   AF-A0A1G7LTU3-F1
#
_cell.length_a   1.000
_cell.length_b   1.000
_cell.length_c   1.000
_cell.angle_alpha   90.00
_cell.angle_beta   90.00
_cell.angle_gamma   90.00
#
_symmetry.space_group_name_H-M   'P 1'
#
loop_
_entity.id
_entity.type
_entity.pdbx_description
1 polymer ?
#
loop_
_entity_poly.entity_id
_entity_poly.type
_entity_poly.pdbx_seq_one_letter_code
_entity_poly.pdbx_strand_id
1 'polypeptide(L)' 'MRLTKKEKEVIAKLIKAEIETLTSFINEKQSSTMNFNSTQKYIQNLENILKKIDS' A
#
# COMPACT_ATOMS: atom_id res chain seq x y z
N MET A 1 21.63 -3.16 10.48
CA MET A 1 20.56 -3.34 11.47
C MET A 1 19.42 -4.09 10.79
N ARG A 2 19.01 -5.27 11.26
CA ARG A 2 17.85 -6.02 10.71
C ARG A 2 16.62 -5.68 11.54
N LEU A 3 15.49 -5.45 10.88
CA LEU A 3 14.19 -5.27 11.54
C LEU A 3 13.82 -6.54 12.31
N THR A 4 13.31 -6.36 13.51
CA THR A 4 12.73 -7.43 14.33
C THR A 4 11.40 -7.88 13.76
N LYS A 5 10.96 -9.09 14.14
CA LYS A 5 9.67 -9.66 13.69
C LYS A 5 8.48 -8.74 14.00
N LYS A 6 8.48 -8.10 15.17
CA LYS A 6 7.44 -7.14 15.57
C LYS A 6 7.44 -5.88 14.70
N GLU A 7 8.61 -5.34 14.37
CA GLU A 7 8.71 -4.16 13.49
C GLU A 7 8.23 -4.50 12.07
N LYS A 8 8.61 -5.69 11.55
CA LYS A 8 8.09 -6.19 10.27
C LYS A 8 6.56 -6.29 10.26
N GLU A 9 5.96 -6.84 11.31
CA GLU A 9 4.49 -6.96 11.45
C GLU A 9 3.80 -5.59 11.52
N VAL A 10 4.37 -4.64 12.28
CA VAL A 10 3.82 -3.28 12.38
C VAL A 10 3.88 -2.57 11.03
N ILE A 11 5.02 -2.63 10.34
CA ILE A 11 5.18 -2.03 9.02
C ILE A 11 4.22 -2.68 8.01
N ALA A 12 4.09 -4.01 8.02
CA ALA A 12 3.16 -4.71 7.14
C ALA A 12 1.70 -4.30 7.38
N LYS A 13 1.29 -4.12 8.65
CA LYS A 13 -0.06 -3.62 8.98
C LYS A 13 -0.30 -2.20 8.47
N LEU A 14 0.67 -1.30 8.67
CA LEU A 14 0.57 0.08 8.19
C LEU A 14 0.46 0.15 6.66
N ILE A 15 1.29 -0.62 5.96
CA ILE A 15 1.26 -0.69 4.50
C ILE A 15 -0.07 -1.25 3.99
N LYS A 16 -0.62 -2.29 4.62
CA LYS A 16 -1.94 -2.84 4.25
C LYS A 16 -3.06 -1.82 4.42
N ALA A 17 -3.08 -1.10 5.54
CA ALA A 17 -4.07 -0.06 5.80
C ALA A 17 -3.98 1.09 4.77
N GLU A 18 -2.77 1.47 4.38
CA GLU A 18 -2.55 2.49 3.35
C GLU A 18 -3.07 2.03 1.97
N ILE A 19 -2.74 0.79 1.57
CA ILE A 19 -3.23 0.21 0.30
C ILE A 19 -4.76 0.17 0.28
N GLU A 20 -5.38 -0.27 1.36
CA GLU A 20 -6.84 -0.35 1.48
C GLU A 20 -7.48 1.04 1.38
N THR A 21 -6.92 2.02 2.10
CA THR A 21 -7.41 3.41 2.07
C THR A 21 -7.32 4.02 0.67
N LEU A 22 -6.18 3.85 -0.02
CA LEU A 22 -5.99 4.37 -1.36
C LEU A 22 -6.87 3.65 -2.39
N THR A 23 -7.06 2.34 -2.24
CA THR A 23 -7.94 1.56 -3.12
C THR A 23 -9.39 1.99 -2.95
N SER A 24 -9.86 2.17 -1.71
CA SER A 24 -11.20 2.69 -1.42
C SER A 24 -11.38 4.09 -1.97
N PHE A 25 -10.39 4.98 -1.79
CA PHE A 25 -10.42 6.33 -2.34
C PHE A 25 -10.53 6.35 -3.87
N ILE A 26 -9.74 5.50 -4.55
CA ILE A 26 -9.82 5.37 -6.02
C ILE A 26 -11.21 4.87 -6.42
N ASN A 27 -11.74 3.84 -5.77
CA ASN A 27 -13.05 3.28 -6.08
C ASN A 27 -14.19 4.30 -5.87
N GLU A 28 -14.14 5.06 -4.78
CA GLU A 28 -15.12 6.12 -4.49
C GLU A 28 -15.05 7.27 -5.50
N LYS A 29 -13.85 7.61 -5.96
CA LYS A 29 -13.62 8.71 -6.91
C LYS A 29 -13.59 8.28 -8.37
N GLN A 30 -13.73 6.98 -8.67
CA GLN A 30 -13.66 6.44 -10.04
C GLN A 30 -14.76 6.99 -10.97
N SER A 31 -15.85 7.52 -10.41
CA SER A 31 -16.89 8.23 -11.18
C SER A 31 -16.48 9.63 -11.67
N SER A 32 -15.39 10.18 -11.15
CA SER A 32 -14.81 11.43 -11.66
C SER A 32 -13.79 11.10 -12.77
N THR A 33 -13.69 11.94 -13.80
CA THR A 33 -12.71 11.90 -14.90
C THR A 33 -11.23 12.03 -14.44
N MET A 34 -10.97 11.82 -13.15
CA MET A 34 -9.69 11.96 -12.49
C MET A 34 -8.84 10.70 -12.72
N ASN A 35 -7.63 10.90 -13.24
CA ASN A 35 -6.70 9.81 -13.54
C ASN A 35 -5.91 9.43 -12.28
N PHE A 36 -6.05 8.18 -11.83
CA PHE A 36 -5.38 7.63 -10.64
C PHE A 36 -4.12 6.79 -10.95
N ASN A 37 -3.57 6.85 -12.18
CA ASN A 37 -2.40 6.07 -12.58
C ASN A 37 -1.20 6.22 -11.62
N SER A 38 -0.95 7.42 -11.10
CA SER A 38 0.12 7.66 -10.13
C SER A 38 -0.15 6.96 -8.80
N THR A 39 -1.39 6.98 -8.33
CA THR A 39 -1.82 6.30 -7.09
C THR A 39 -1.74 4.78 -7.25
N GLN A 40 -2.13 4.24 -8.40
CA GLN A 40 -2.01 2.80 -8.70
C GLN A 40 -0.55 2.34 -8.73
N LYS A 41 0.36 3.13 -9.32
CA LYS A 41 1.81 2.84 -9.26
C LYS A 41 2.35 2.87 -7.83
N TYR A 42 1.86 3.80 -7.01
CA TYR A 42 2.23 3.86 -5.60
C TYR A 42 1.74 2.63 -4.81
N ILE A 43 0.50 2.19 -5.04
CA ILE A 43 -0.04 0.93 -4.47
C ILE A 43 0.85 -0.27 -4.86
N GLN A 44 1.22 -0.41 -6.14
CA GLN A 44 2.13 -1.47 -6.58
C GLN A 44 3.50 -1.43 -5.88
N ASN A 45 4.04 -0.24 -5.63
CA ASN A 45 5.28 -0.10 -4.87
C ASN A 45 5.12 -0.55 -3.42
N LEU A 46 4.01 -0.21 -2.78
CA LEU A 46 3.67 -0.65 -1.42
C LEU A 46 3.54 -2.18 -1.34
N GLU A 47 2.88 -2.82 -2.31
CA GLU A 47 2.79 -4.29 -2.41
C GLU A 47 4.17 -4.94 -2.57
N ASN A 48 5.04 -4.34 -3.38
CA ASN A 48 6.41 -4.83 -3.56
C ASN A 48 7.25 -4.71 -2.29
N ILE A 49 7.07 -3.64 -1.50
CA ILE A 49 7.70 -3.49 -0.19
C ILE A 49 7.18 -4.56 0.77
N LEU A 50 5.87 -4.81 0.77
CA LEU A 50 5.26 -5.84 1.61
C LEU A 50 5.85 -7.23 1.33
N LYS A 51 5.98 -7.60 0.05
CA LYS A 51 6.61 -8.86 -0.39
C LYS A 51 8.05 -9.01 0.11
N LYS A 52 8.83 -7.91 0.12
CA LYS A 52 10.22 -7.89 0.61
C LYS A 52 10.33 -7.99 2.13
N ILE A 53 9.30 -7.56 2.86
CA ILE A 53 9.28 -7.63 4.33
C ILE A 53 8.90 -9.04 4.79
N ASP A 54 7.97 -9.69 4.08
CA ASP A 54 7.54 -11.07 4.36
C ASP A 54 8.56 -12.13 3.91
N SER A 55 9.43 -11.81 2.94
CA SER A 55 10.60 -12.62 2.55
C SER A 55 11.76 -12.53 3.54
#